data_AF-A0A433A305-F1
#
_entry.id   AF-A0A433A305-F1
#
_cell.length_a   1.000
_cell.length_b   1.000
_cell.length_c   1.000
_cell.angle_alpha   90.00
_cell.angle_beta   90.00
_cell.angle_gamma   90.00
#
_symmetry.space_group_name_H-M   'P 1'
#
loop_
_entity.id
_entity.type
_entity.pdbx_description
1 polymer ?
#
loop_
_entity_poly.entity_id
_entity_poly.type
_entity_poly.pdbx_seq_one_letter_code
_entity_poly.pdbx_strand_id
1 'polypeptide(L)'
;MTQQSIDVLVPPSKQKVDVSHGPDTRVIAAIDFGTTHSGFASAHIVEKNVQAYYLWDDRLVPYSKTLTAILYKYDHKDAKEINCVESWGYSGTKRSVLNFAVL
;
A
#
# COMPACT_ATOMS: atom_id res chain seq x y z
N MET A 1 22.36 30.87 4.62
CA MET A 1 22.21 29.40 4.58
C MET A 1 20.81 29.09 5.04
N THR A 2 19.89 28.86 4.10
CA THR A 2 18.48 28.60 4.38
C THR A 2 18.29 27.10 4.57
N GLN A 3 17.87 26.72 5.78
CA GLN A 3 17.57 25.35 6.15
C GLN A 3 16.19 25.01 5.56
N GLN A 4 16.16 24.21 4.48
CA GLN A 4 14.91 23.69 3.93
C GLN A 4 14.37 22.62 4.89
N SER A 5 13.21 22.90 5.48
CA SER A 5 12.41 21.94 6.24
C SER A 5 11.99 20.80 5.32
N ILE A 6 12.38 19.58 5.67
CA ILE A 6 11.94 18.36 4.99
C ILE A 6 10.51 18.11 5.46
N ASP A 7 9.53 18.46 4.63
CA ASP A 7 8.15 18.05 4.86
C ASP A 7 8.11 16.52 4.89
N VAL A 8 7.82 15.96 6.06
CA VAL A 8 7.66 14.51 6.24
C VAL A 8 6.45 14.10 5.40
N LEU A 9 6.69 13.50 4.24
CA LEU A 9 5.66 12.94 3.37
C LEU A 9 4.90 11.86 4.14
N VAL A 10 3.77 12.25 4.72
CA VAL A 10 2.85 11.32 5.38
C VAL A 10 2.32 10.36 4.31
N PRO A 11 2.45 9.03 4.49
CA PRO A 11 1.89 8.07 3.55
C PRO A 11 0.38 8.30 3.39
N PRO A 12 -0.20 8.21 2.19
CA PRO A 12 -1.64 8.44 2.00
C PRO A 12 -2.52 7.46 2.78
N SER A 13 -2.01 6.27 3.10
CA SER A 13 -2.65 5.32 4.03
C SER A 13 -2.92 5.93 5.41
N LYS A 14 -2.19 6.98 5.78
CA LYS A 14 -2.31 7.77 7.03
C LYS A 14 -2.79 9.20 6.79
N GLN A 15 -2.97 9.62 5.54
CA GLN A 15 -3.61 10.89 5.24
C GLN A 15 -5.12 10.71 5.44
N LYS A 16 -5.67 11.44 6.41
CA LYS A 16 -7.11 11.61 6.56
C LYS A 16 -7.55 12.53 5.41
N VAL A 17 -7.72 11.98 4.22
CA VAL A 17 -8.23 12.76 3.09
C VAL A 17 -9.72 12.91 3.34
N ASP A 18 -10.12 14.06 3.89
CA ASP A 18 -11.53 14.46 3.97
C ASP A 18 -11.99 14.88 2.58
N VAL A 19 -12.08 13.90 1.67
CA VAL A 19 -12.79 14.12 0.42
C VAL A 19 -14.24 13.88 0.74
N SER A 20 -14.97 14.96 1.07
CA SER A 20 -16.43 14.92 1.16
C SER A 20 -17.01 14.73 -0.24
N HIS A 21 -16.83 13.53 -0.73
CA HIS A 21 -17.50 12.98 -1.87
C HIS A 21 -18.98 12.93 -1.51
N GLY A 22 -19.77 13.83 -2.12
CA GLY A 22 -21.22 13.89 -1.91
C GLY A 22 -21.87 12.52 -2.14
N PRO A 23 -23.11 12.30 -1.68
CA PRO A 23 -23.77 10.99 -1.66
C PRO A 23 -23.84 10.27 -3.02
N ASP A 24 -23.63 10.99 -4.13
CA ASP A 24 -23.62 10.46 -5.50
C ASP A 24 -22.22 10.19 -6.06
N THR A 25 -21.18 10.16 -5.22
CA THR A 25 -19.82 9.93 -5.70
C THR A 25 -19.68 8.51 -6.23
N ARG A 26 -19.38 8.43 -7.53
CA ARG A 26 -19.11 7.18 -8.23
C ARG A 26 -17.69 7.22 -8.76
N VAL A 27 -16.91 6.23 -8.35
CA VAL A 27 -15.51 6.07 -8.78
C VAL A 27 -15.40 4.77 -9.55
N ILE A 28 -14.71 4.82 -10.69
CA ILE A 28 -14.30 3.61 -11.41
C ILE A 28 -12.83 3.40 -11.08
N ALA A 29 -12.47 2.18 -10.67
CA ALA A 29 -11.09 1.77 -10.46
C ALA A 29 -10.70 0.70 -11.48
N ALA A 30 -9.58 0.91 -12.16
CA ALA A 30 -8.91 -0.10 -12.95
C ALA A 30 -7.82 -0.74 -12.08
N ILE A 31 -7.88 -2.07 -11.95
CA ILE A 31 -6.94 -2.85 -11.14
C ILE A 31 -6.09 -3.69 -12.09
N ASP A 32 -4.78 -3.51 -12.01
CA ASP A 32 -3.80 -4.40 -12.62
C ASP A 32 -3.30 -5.37 -11.55
N PHE A 33 -3.79 -6.61 -11.59
CA PHE A 33 -3.44 -7.64 -10.62
C PHE A 33 -2.44 -8.62 -11.23
N GLY A 34 -1.18 -8.20 -11.30
CA GLY A 34 -0.09 -9.00 -11.84
C GLY A 34 0.44 -10.02 -10.85
N THR A 35 1.28 -10.94 -11.33
CA THR A 35 1.89 -12.00 -10.51
C THR A 35 2.85 -11.46 -9.44
N THR A 36 3.74 -10.54 -9.80
CA THR A 36 4.74 -9.96 -8.88
C THR A 36 4.34 -8.59 -8.36
N HIS A 37 3.67 -7.80 -9.20
CA HIS A 37 3.31 -6.42 -8.88
C HIS A 37 1.86 -6.15 -9.23
N SER A 38 1.17 -5.45 -8.33
CA SER A 38 -0.21 -5.00 -8.51
C SER A 38 -0.32 -3.49 -8.35
N GLY A 39 -1.26 -2.87 -9.05
CA GLY A 39 -1.50 -1.43 -8.96
C GLY A 39 -2.94 -1.09 -9.33
N PHE A 40 -3.32 0.15 -9.09
CA PHE A 40 -4.61 0.64 -9.52
C PHE A 40 -4.54 2.12 -9.94
N ALA A 41 -5.49 2.49 -10.77
CA ALA A 41 -5.82 3.88 -11.05
C ALA A 41 -7.34 4.05 -10.96
N SER A 42 -7.79 5.23 -10.60
CA SER A 42 -9.20 5.53 -10.46
C SER A 42 -9.58 6.85 -11.12
N ALA A 43 -10.85 7.00 -11.46
CA ALA A 43 -11.42 8.26 -11.91
C ALA A 43 -12.82 8.42 -11.33
N HIS A 44 -13.17 9.66 -10.98
CA HIS A 44 -14.55 9.98 -10.64
C HIS A 44 -15.38 10.00 -11.92
N ILE A 45 -16.62 9.49 -11.91
CA ILE A 45 -17.43 9.44 -13.15
C ILE A 45 -17.66 10.84 -13.74
N VAL A 46 -17.73 11.87 -12.89
CA VAL A 46 -17.93 13.26 -13.32
C VAL A 46 -16.62 13.94 -13.73
N GLU A 47 -15.48 13.54 -13.15
CA GLU A 47 -14.19 14.15 -13.43
C GLU A 47 -13.35 13.26 -14.35
N LYS A 48 -12.98 13.77 -15.52
CA LYS A 48 -12.24 12.99 -16.53
C LYS A 48 -10.77 12.75 -16.18
N ASN A 49 -10.33 13.12 -14.98
CA ASN A 49 -8.93 12.98 -14.56
C ASN A 49 -8.70 11.61 -13.95
N VAL A 50 -7.81 10.84 -14.57
CA VAL A 50 -7.35 9.55 -14.02
C VAL A 50 -6.30 9.83 -12.95
N GLN A 51 -6.54 9.32 -11.75
CA GLN A 51 -5.64 9.37 -10.60
C GLN A 51 -5.00 8.00 -10.40
N ALA A 52 -3.68 7.93 -10.48
CA ALA A 52 -2.93 6.70 -10.16
C ALA A 52 -2.29 6.83 -8.78
N TYR A 53 -2.23 5.72 -8.05
CA TYR A 53 -1.67 5.68 -6.71
C TYR A 53 -0.17 5.38 -6.74
N TYR A 54 0.65 6.28 -6.21
CA TYR A 54 2.12 6.16 -6.29
C TYR A 54 2.84 5.92 -4.95
N LEU A 55 2.16 6.10 -3.82
CA LEU A 55 2.79 6.20 -2.51
C LEU A 55 2.48 4.95 -1.65
N TRP A 56 3.21 3.87 -1.90
CA TRP A 56 3.05 2.63 -1.14
C TRP A 56 3.87 2.66 0.15
N ASP A 57 3.31 2.08 1.22
CA ASP A 57 4.05 1.90 2.47
C ASP A 57 5.34 1.10 2.23
N ASP A 58 6.39 1.44 2.97
CA ASP A 58 7.72 0.81 2.92
C ASP A 58 8.45 0.91 1.57
N ARG A 59 8.02 1.83 0.69
CA ARG A 59 8.74 2.16 -0.53
C ARG A 59 9.50 3.47 -0.39
N LEU A 60 10.79 3.47 -0.77
CA LEU A 60 11.66 4.64 -0.70
C LEU A 60 11.38 5.68 -1.81
N VAL A 61 10.82 5.23 -2.94
CA VAL A 61 10.58 6.05 -4.13
C VAL A 61 9.13 5.83 -4.60
N PRO A 62 8.43 6.84 -5.14
CA PRO A 62 7.09 6.64 -5.70
C PRO A 62 7.04 5.60 -6.85
N TYR A 63 5.97 4.79 -6.92
CA TYR A 63 5.67 3.85 -8.02
C TYR A 63 4.19 3.62 -8.17
N SER A 64 3.73 3.39 -9.38
CA SER A 64 2.34 3.02 -9.64
C SER A 64 1.95 1.61 -9.16
N LYS A 65 2.89 0.80 -8.66
CA LYS A 65 2.62 -0.58 -8.21
C LYS A 65 3.24 -0.94 -6.85
N THR A 66 2.60 -1.86 -6.16
CA THR A 66 3.11 -2.58 -4.99
C THR A 66 3.36 -4.04 -5.30
N LEU A 67 4.01 -4.79 -4.40
CA LEU A 67 4.15 -6.23 -4.55
C LEU A 67 2.80 -6.94 -4.43
N THR A 68 2.57 -7.94 -5.27
CA THR A 68 1.45 -8.88 -5.13
C THR A 68 1.81 -9.91 -4.04
N ALA A 69 1.89 -9.46 -2.79
CA ALA A 69 2.31 -10.28 -1.67
C ALA A 69 1.42 -10.05 -0.45
N ILE A 70 1.15 -11.13 0.30
CA ILE A 70 0.40 -11.13 1.55
C ILE A 70 1.23 -11.88 2.59
N LEU A 71 1.37 -11.30 3.78
CA LEU A 71 1.92 -11.96 4.95
C LEU A 71 0.78 -12.31 5.90
N TYR A 72 0.66 -13.58 6.25
CA TYR A 72 -0.31 -14.05 7.26
C TYR A 72 0.30 -14.02 8.65
N LYS A 73 -0.57 -13.83 9.66
CA LYS A 73 -0.18 -13.94 11.06
C LYS A 73 0.15 -15.40 11.38
N TYR A 74 1.32 -15.62 11.95
CA TYR A 74 1.76 -16.92 12.42
C TYR A 74 1.86 -16.91 13.94
N ASP A 75 1.15 -17.81 14.61
CA ASP A 75 1.32 -18.05 16.04
C ASP A 75 2.33 -19.17 16.27
N HIS A 76 3.50 -18.78 16.76
CA HIS A 76 4.59 -19.71 17.06
C HIS A 76 4.29 -20.63 18.25
N LYS A 77 3.33 -20.28 19.13
CA LYS A 77 3.03 -21.06 20.35
C LYS A 77 2.15 -22.27 20.06
N ASP A 78 1.16 -22.09 19.20
CA ASP A 78 0.20 -23.14 18.85
C ASP A 78 0.49 -23.79 17.49
N ALA A 79 1.62 -23.43 16.85
CA ALA A 79 2.03 -23.87 15.50
C ALA A 79 0.87 -23.79 14.49
N LYS A 80 -0.03 -22.82 14.68
CA LYS A 80 -1.27 -22.71 13.92
C LYS A 80 -1.21 -21.44 13.11
N GLU A 81 -1.42 -21.59 11.81
CA GLU A 81 -1.72 -20.46 10.95
C GLU A 81 -3.03 -19.84 11.42
N ILE A 82 -2.96 -18.59 11.86
CA ILE A 82 -4.15 -17.79 12.05
C ILE A 82 -4.48 -17.27 10.65
N ASN A 83 -5.64 -17.62 10.11
CA ASN A 83 -6.15 -17.11 8.82
C ASN A 83 -6.49 -15.62 8.91
N CYS A 84 -5.50 -14.80 9.24
CA CYS A 84 -5.58 -13.37 9.45
C CYS A 84 -4.39 -12.74 8.73
N VAL A 85 -4.67 -11.85 7.80
CA VAL A 85 -3.65 -11.06 7.12
C VAL A 85 -2.95 -10.17 8.15
N GLU A 86 -1.62 -10.26 8.20
CA GLU A 86 -0.75 -9.40 9.00
C GLU A 86 -0.40 -8.13 8.21
N SER A 87 0.03 -8.30 6.97
CA SER A 87 0.38 -7.19 6.06
C SER A 87 0.34 -7.62 4.60
N TRP A 88 0.52 -6.67 3.68
CA TRP A 88 0.50 -6.88 2.23
C TRP A 88 1.47 -5.92 1.54
N GLY A 89 1.68 -6.08 0.23
CA GLY A 89 2.60 -5.23 -0.52
C GLY A 89 4.05 -5.38 -0.08
N TYR A 90 4.82 -4.30 -0.11
CA TYR A 90 6.20 -4.29 0.39
C TYR A 90 6.29 -4.55 1.90
N SER A 91 5.27 -4.20 2.68
CA SER A 91 5.22 -4.55 4.11
C SER A 91 5.16 -6.07 4.32
N GLY A 92 4.56 -6.80 3.38
CA GLY A 92 4.45 -8.25 3.39
C GLY A 92 5.78 -9.00 3.30
N THR A 93 6.87 -8.34 2.89
CA THR A 93 8.20 -8.96 2.82
C THR A 93 9.07 -8.71 4.05
N LYS A 94 8.56 -7.99 5.06
CA LYS A 94 9.36 -7.60 6.24
C LYS A 94 9.85 -8.77 7.10
N ARG A 95 9.13 -9.90 7.09
CA ARG A 95 9.55 -11.10 7.85
C ARG A 95 10.61 -11.94 7.13
N SER A 96 10.69 -11.82 5.80
CA SER A 96 11.57 -12.63 4.95
C SER A 96 13.07 -12.34 5.17
N VAL A 97 13.42 -11.20 5.75
CA VAL A 97 14.80 -10.76 5.95
C VAL A 97 15.42 -11.22 7.28
N LEU A 98 14.60 -11.61 8.26
CA LEU A 98 15.08 -12.04 9.58
C LEU A 98 15.48 -13.52 9.66
N ASN A 99 15.07 -14.34 8.69
CA ASN A 99 15.37 -15.78 8.68
C ASN A 99 16.66 -16.17 7.94
N PHE A 100 17.40 -15.20 7.37
CA PHE A 100 18.71 -15.45 6.76
C PHE A 100 19.89 -15.14 7.70
N ALA A 101 19.63 -14.72 8.94
CA ALA A 101 20.65 -14.35 9.92
C ALA A 101 20.84 -15.38 11.05
N VAL A 102 20.32 -16.60 10.90
CA VAL A 102 20.57 -17.70 11.82
C VAL A 102 21.08 -18.91 11.02
N LEU A 103 22.39 -18.91 10.79
CA LEU A 103 23.22 -20.09 10.54
C LEU A 103 24.43 -20.02 11.46
#